data_AF-A0A349X7G9-F1
#
_entry.id   AF-A0A349X7G9-F1
#
_cell.length_a   1.000
_cell.length_b   1.000
_cell.length_c   1.000
_cell.angle_alpha   90.00
_cell.angle_beta   90.00
_cell.angle_gamma   90.00
#
_symmetry.space_group_name_H-M   'P 1'
#
loop_
_entity.id
_entity.type
_entity.pdbx_description
1 polymer ?
#
loop_
_entity_poly.entity_id
_entity_poly.type
_entity_poly.pdbx_seq_one_letter_code
_entity_poly.pdbx_strand_id
1 'polypeptide(L)'
;MPKITERGELNASRIAMAFTVLFAGYLGFNPPDFAAGTVALAFGLAASSLFPALMLGIFYKRMNTAGAVAGMLSGISVTLLYVFQHTGIMFVQSTSFLGNMSPNWFFGIEPNAFGAVGAMVNFIVAMLVCRFTAEPPIEIQQLVDNVRSPFSAGAATGH
;
A
#
# COMPACT_ATOMS: atom_id res chain seq x y z
N MET A 1 -22.13 15.37 -6.70
CA MET A 1 -21.04 15.03 -7.64
C MET A 1 -20.49 16.34 -8.17
N PRO A 2 -19.20 16.67 -8.00
CA PRO A 2 -18.68 17.96 -8.42
C PRO A 2 -18.69 18.01 -9.95
N LYS A 3 -19.46 18.95 -10.51
CA LYS A 3 -19.58 19.18 -11.96
C LYS A 3 -18.38 19.98 -12.46
N ILE A 4 -17.22 19.34 -12.56
CA ILE A 4 -16.08 19.90 -13.30
C ILE A 4 -16.15 19.40 -14.73
N THR A 5 -15.91 20.27 -15.72
CA THR A 5 -15.82 19.85 -17.12
C THR A 5 -14.52 19.08 -17.34
N GLU A 6 -14.46 18.12 -18.28
CA GLU A 6 -13.23 17.34 -18.54
C GLU A 6 -12.00 18.23 -18.76
N ARG A 7 -12.17 19.35 -19.48
CA ARG A 7 -11.11 20.36 -19.67
C ARG A 7 -10.67 21.01 -18.35
N GLY A 8 -11.62 21.29 -17.45
CA GLY A 8 -11.35 21.82 -16.12
C GLY A 8 -10.63 20.81 -15.23
N GLU A 9 -11.01 19.53 -15.29
CA GLU A 9 -10.38 18.44 -14.54
C GLU A 9 -8.94 18.22 -14.96
N LEU A 10 -8.68 18.22 -16.27
CA LEU A 10 -7.33 18.11 -16.82
C LEU A 10 -6.46 19.31 -16.42
N ASN A 11 -7.00 20.53 -16.45
CA ASN A 11 -6.25 21.71 -16.04
C ASN A 11 -5.98 21.73 -14.52
N ALA A 12 -6.96 21.35 -13.70
CA ALA A 12 -6.78 21.22 -12.26
C ALA A 12 -5.72 20.17 -11.92
N SER A 13 -5.74 19.02 -12.60
CA SER A 13 -4.74 17.96 -12.43
C SER A 13 -3.33 18.44 -12.78
N ARG A 14 -3.17 19.21 -13.86
CA ARG A 14 -1.87 19.80 -14.25
C ARG A 14 -1.34 20.78 -13.21
N ILE A 15 -2.20 21.65 -12.69
CA ILE A 15 -1.81 22.62 -11.65
C ILE A 15 -1.41 21.88 -10.37
N ALA A 16 -2.18 20.86 -9.97
CA ALA A 16 -1.86 20.03 -8.81
C ALA A 16 -0.51 19.30 -8.99
N MET A 17 -0.26 18.72 -10.17
CA MET A 17 1.03 18.09 -10.49
C MET A 17 2.18 19.10 -10.43
N ALA A 18 2.03 20.28 -11.05
CA ALA A 18 3.06 21.31 -11.04
C ALA A 18 3.38 21.77 -9.61
N PHE A 19 2.36 22.02 -8.79
CA PHE A 19 2.53 22.37 -7.38
C PHE A 19 3.23 21.26 -6.60
N THR A 20 2.83 20.01 -6.80
CA THR A 20 3.41 18.84 -6.13
C THR A 20 4.90 18.68 -6.47
N VAL A 21 5.27 18.83 -7.75
CA VAL A 21 6.67 18.72 -8.21
C VAL A 21 7.53 19.84 -7.61
N LEU A 22 7.04 21.09 -7.60
CA LEU A 22 7.76 22.21 -7.01
C LEU A 22 7.95 22.03 -5.50
N PHE A 23 6.90 21.59 -4.80
CA PHE A 23 6.94 21.35 -3.36
C PHE A 23 7.85 20.17 -3.00
N ALA A 24 7.76 19.05 -3.73
CA ALA A 24 8.63 17.89 -3.53
C ALA A 24 10.09 18.22 -3.88
N GLY A 25 10.33 18.96 -4.95
CA GLY A 25 11.67 19.44 -5.31
C GLY A 25 12.27 20.35 -4.25
N TYR A 26 11.46 21.24 -3.67
CA TYR A 26 11.87 22.10 -2.57
C TYR A 26 12.26 21.29 -1.31
N LEU A 27 11.44 20.32 -0.92
CA LEU A 27 11.73 19.46 0.24
C LEU A 27 12.91 18.49 0.00
N GLY A 28 13.14 18.08 -1.25
CA GLY A 28 14.25 17.20 -1.60
C GLY A 28 15.60 17.90 -1.71
N PHE A 29 15.63 19.21 -1.90
CA PHE A 29 16.87 19.97 -2.05
C PHE A 29 17.62 20.15 -0.72
N ASN A 30 16.90 20.23 0.41
CA ASN A 30 17.49 20.44 1.73
C ASN A 30 16.65 19.74 2.82
N PRO A 31 17.13 18.65 3.47
CA PRO A 31 18.33 17.85 3.23
C PRO A 31 18.13 16.72 2.19
N PRO A 32 19.12 16.39 1.35
CA PRO A 32 18.96 15.41 0.25
C PRO A 32 18.59 13.99 0.70
N ASP A 33 19.04 13.57 1.90
CA ASP A 33 18.73 12.25 2.45
C ASP A 33 17.24 12.07 2.78
N PHE A 34 16.51 13.18 2.99
CA PHE A 34 15.07 13.15 3.25
C PHE A 34 14.28 12.63 2.06
N ALA A 35 14.70 12.96 0.83
CA ALA A 35 14.04 12.49 -0.39
C ALA A 35 14.16 10.97 -0.52
N ALA A 36 15.36 10.42 -0.31
CA ALA A 36 15.60 8.98 -0.36
C ALA A 36 14.81 8.23 0.74
N GLY A 37 14.81 8.75 1.97
CA GLY A 37 14.04 8.18 3.08
C GLY A 37 12.53 8.17 2.82
N THR A 38 11.98 9.27 2.29
CA THR A 38 10.53 9.38 2.02
C THR A 38 10.07 8.40 0.94
N VAL A 39 10.87 8.21 -0.12
CA VAL A 39 10.58 7.24 -1.18
C VAL A 39 10.64 5.81 -0.65
N ALA A 40 11.66 5.47 0.15
CA ALA A 40 11.78 4.16 0.78
C ALA A 40 10.58 3.86 1.69
N LEU A 41 10.15 4.84 2.49
CA LEU A 41 8.99 4.71 3.38
C LEU A 41 7.68 4.55 2.58
N ALA A 42 7.49 5.34 1.52
CA ALA A 42 6.32 5.25 0.65
C ALA A 42 6.22 3.87 -0.03
N PHE A 43 7.33 3.36 -0.57
CA PHE A 43 7.36 2.01 -1.15
C PHE A 43 7.18 0.93 -0.09
N GLY A 44 7.77 1.07 1.10
CA GLY A 44 7.57 0.14 2.20
C GLY A 44 6.09 0.05 2.63
N LEU A 45 5.42 1.20 2.77
CA LEU A 45 4.00 1.26 3.09
C LEU A 45 3.14 0.68 1.96
N ALA A 46 3.42 1.02 0.70
CA ALA A 46 2.72 0.45 -0.44
C ALA A 46 2.91 -1.08 -0.53
N ALA A 47 4.12 -1.57 -0.30
CA ALA A 47 4.44 -2.99 -0.26
C ALA A 47 3.72 -3.71 0.89
N SER A 48 3.59 -3.07 2.05
CA SER A 48 2.89 -3.65 3.20
C SER A 48 1.36 -3.67 3.08
N SER A 49 0.78 -2.87 2.17
CA SER A 49 -0.66 -2.60 2.11
C SER A 49 -1.29 -3.01 0.78
N LEU A 50 -1.03 -2.24 -0.27
CA LEU A 50 -1.64 -2.37 -1.60
C LEU A 50 -1.22 -3.67 -2.28
N PHE A 51 0.06 -4.04 -2.18
CA PHE A 51 0.56 -5.23 -2.87
C PHE A 51 -0.14 -6.52 -2.41
N PRO A 52 -0.23 -6.85 -1.10
CA PRO A 52 -0.96 -8.01 -0.61
C PRO A 52 -2.45 -7.98 -0.96
N ALA A 53 -3.09 -6.81 -0.83
CA ALA A 53 -4.51 -6.64 -1.12
C ALA A 53 -4.81 -6.91 -2.61
N LEU A 54 -3.98 -6.40 -3.52
CA LEU A 54 -4.11 -6.63 -4.96
C LEU A 54 -3.81 -8.08 -5.33
N MET A 55 -2.75 -8.67 -4.79
CA MET A 55 -2.41 -10.08 -5.01
C MET A 55 -3.57 -11.00 -4.58
N LEU A 56 -4.10 -10.81 -3.38
CA LEU A 56 -5.22 -11.62 -2.90
C LEU A 56 -6.51 -11.33 -3.68
N GLY A 57 -6.75 -10.08 -4.08
CA GLY A 57 -7.91 -9.74 -4.91
C GLY A 57 -7.93 -10.44 -6.26
N ILE A 58 -6.77 -10.61 -6.90
CA ILE A 58 -6.66 -11.25 -8.23
C ILE A 58 -6.63 -12.79 -8.12
N PHE A 59 -5.89 -13.33 -7.14
CA PHE A 59 -5.64 -14.78 -7.07
C PHE A 59 -6.52 -15.52 -6.08
N TYR A 60 -7.22 -14.84 -5.17
CA TYR A 60 -8.05 -15.44 -4.13
C TYR A 60 -9.52 -15.02 -4.26
N LYS A 61 -10.34 -15.88 -4.86
CA LYS A 61 -11.77 -15.60 -5.16
C LYS A 61 -12.62 -15.22 -3.94
N ARG A 62 -12.22 -15.68 -2.75
CA ARG A 62 -12.94 -15.42 -1.50
C ARG A 62 -12.50 -14.13 -0.80
N MET A 63 -11.59 -13.37 -1.41
CA MET A 63 -11.16 -12.10 -0.83
C MET A 63 -12.31 -11.08 -0.87
N ASN A 64 -12.63 -10.50 0.28
CA ASN A 64 -13.68 -9.49 0.45
C ASN A 64 -13.08 -8.16 0.91
N THR A 65 -13.86 -7.08 0.77
CA THR A 65 -13.42 -5.73 1.13
C THR A 65 -13.03 -5.62 2.59
N ALA A 66 -13.75 -6.29 3.49
CA ALA A 66 -13.45 -6.26 4.92
C ALA A 66 -12.07 -6.89 5.24
N GLY A 67 -11.78 -8.06 4.66
CA GLY A 67 -10.49 -8.73 4.80
C GLY A 67 -9.35 -7.91 4.20
N ALA A 68 -9.56 -7.35 3.00
CA ALA A 68 -8.57 -6.48 2.36
C ALA A 68 -8.28 -5.22 3.20
N VAL A 69 -9.31 -4.55 3.73
CA VAL A 69 -9.14 -3.35 4.57
C VAL A 69 -8.48 -3.69 5.91
N ALA A 70 -8.89 -4.77 6.57
CA ALA A 70 -8.27 -5.21 7.82
C ALA A 70 -6.78 -5.57 7.61
N GLY A 71 -6.47 -6.26 6.52
CA GLY A 71 -5.11 -6.55 6.09
C GLY A 71 -4.29 -5.28 5.87
N MET A 72 -4.78 -4.34 5.06
CA MET A 72 -4.11 -3.07 4.80
C MET A 72 -3.86 -2.28 6.08
N LEU A 73 -4.85 -2.18 6.97
CA LEU A 73 -4.70 -1.49 8.25
C LEU A 73 -3.63 -2.16 9.11
N SER A 74 -3.66 -3.50 9.23
CA SER A 74 -2.66 -4.22 10.01
C SER A 74 -1.23 -4.08 9.46
N GLY A 75 -1.05 -4.19 8.14
CA GLY A 75 0.25 -4.04 7.48
C GLY A 75 0.82 -2.63 7.60
N ILE A 76 -0.02 -1.61 7.38
CA ILE A 76 0.36 -0.20 7.58
C ILE A 76 0.69 0.07 9.04
N SER A 77 -0.16 -0.38 9.98
CA SER A 77 0.06 -0.17 11.41
C SER A 77 1.38 -0.80 11.87
N VAL A 78 1.66 -2.05 11.49
CA VAL A 78 2.92 -2.72 11.88
C VAL A 78 4.13 -2.01 11.25
N THR A 79 4.03 -1.62 9.99
CA THR A 79 5.14 -0.92 9.30
C THR A 79 5.38 0.48 9.90
N LEU A 80 4.33 1.25 10.15
CA LEU A 80 4.43 2.58 10.76
C LEU A 80 4.87 2.51 12.22
N LEU A 81 4.40 1.54 13.00
CA LEU A 81 4.84 1.37 14.38
C LEU A 81 6.36 1.13 14.43
N TYR A 82 6.89 0.26 13.58
CA TYR A 82 8.32 0.02 13.50
C TYR A 82 9.11 1.24 13.03
N VAL A 83 8.64 1.91 11.98
CA VAL A 83 9.32 3.12 11.46
C VAL A 83 9.29 4.28 12.46
N PHE A 84 8.16 4.53 13.14
CA PHE A 84 8.09 5.56 14.18
C PHE A 84 8.92 5.20 15.41
N GLN A 85 9.01 3.91 15.75
CA GLN A 85 9.88 3.42 16.81
C GLN A 85 11.36 3.70 16.52
N HIS A 86 11.81 3.50 15.28
CA HIS A 86 13.22 3.68 14.88
C HIS A 86 13.60 5.10 14.47
N THR A 87 12.73 5.81 13.78
CA THR A 87 13.03 7.10 13.12
C THR A 87 12.31 8.28 13.78
N GLY A 88 11.43 8.02 14.76
CA GLY A 88 10.58 9.04 15.38
C GLY A 88 9.38 9.42 14.51
N ILE A 89 8.37 10.04 15.11
CA ILE A 89 7.21 10.56 14.37
C ILE A 89 7.69 11.66 13.42
N MET A 90 7.38 11.53 12.13
CA MET A 90 7.68 12.55 11.10
C MET A 90 9.19 12.87 10.95
N PHE A 91 10.08 11.88 11.09
CA PHE A 91 11.55 12.05 11.02
C PHE A 91 12.14 13.00 12.08
N VAL A 92 11.38 13.35 13.11
CA VAL A 92 11.84 14.15 14.24
C VAL A 92 12.47 13.22 15.28
N GLN A 93 13.81 13.23 15.32
CA GLN A 93 14.64 12.42 16.23
C GLN A 93 14.29 12.62 17.72
N SER A 94 13.70 13.76 18.12
CA SER A 94 13.35 14.06 19.52
C SER A 94 12.11 13.34 20.05
N THR A 95 11.33 12.66 19.19
CA THR A 95 10.19 11.82 19.58
C THR A 95 10.47 10.35 19.29
N SER A 96 11.75 9.97 19.22
CA SER A 96 12.14 8.57 19.22
C SER A 96 11.78 7.97 20.58
N PHE A 97 10.88 6.99 20.60
CA PHE A 97 10.44 6.33 21.82
C PHE A 97 11.42 5.24 22.29
N LEU A 98 12.72 5.39 22.00
CA LEU A 98 13.77 4.48 22.43
C LEU A 98 14.89 5.21 23.17
N GLY A 99 14.81 5.15 24.50
CA GLY A 99 16.02 4.93 25.28
C GLY A 99 16.61 3.54 24.99
N ASN A 100 17.93 3.43 25.02
CA ASN A 100 18.77 2.25 25.29
C ASN A 100 18.43 0.87 24.68
N MET A 101 17.64 0.75 23.61
CA MET A 101 17.47 -0.51 22.88
C MET A 101 18.13 -0.46 21.50
N SER A 102 18.83 -1.54 21.14
CA SER A 102 19.75 -1.60 20.00
C SER A 102 19.07 -1.22 18.68
N PRO A 103 19.78 -0.57 17.74
CA PRO A 103 19.25 -0.10 16.45
C PRO A 103 18.71 -1.18 15.50
N ASN A 104 18.64 -2.45 15.92
CA ASN A 104 18.41 -3.63 15.09
C ASN A 104 17.65 -4.74 15.83
N TRP A 105 16.78 -4.39 16.78
CA TRP A 105 16.15 -5.37 17.68
C TRP A 105 15.21 -6.38 16.97
N PHE A 106 14.65 -6.03 15.80
CA PHE A 106 13.87 -6.96 14.99
C PHE A 106 14.71 -7.52 13.83
N PHE A 107 15.35 -8.66 14.07
CA PHE A 107 16.11 -9.45 13.07
C PHE A 107 17.27 -8.73 12.34
N GLY A 108 17.68 -7.53 12.76
CA GLY A 108 18.70 -6.77 12.03
C GLY A 108 18.21 -6.17 10.69
N ILE A 109 16.89 -6.04 10.52
CA ILE A 109 16.29 -5.49 9.32
C ILE A 109 16.27 -3.98 9.41
N GLU A 110 16.95 -3.32 8.46
CA GLU A 110 16.89 -1.87 8.31
C GLU A 110 15.43 -1.40 8.16
N PRO A 111 15.02 -0.28 8.78
CA PRO A 111 13.67 0.26 8.68
C PRO A 111 13.16 0.38 7.24
N ASN A 112 14.07 0.63 6.31
CA ASN A 112 13.81 0.78 4.88
C ASN A 112 13.25 -0.51 4.23
N ALA A 113 13.57 -1.69 4.77
CA ALA A 113 13.14 -2.99 4.24
C ALA A 113 11.98 -3.62 5.02
N PHE A 114 11.49 -2.97 6.08
CA PHE A 114 10.47 -3.54 6.97
C PHE A 114 9.08 -3.70 6.31
N GLY A 115 8.85 -3.04 5.17
CA GLY A 115 7.61 -3.19 4.40
C GLY A 115 7.29 -4.64 3.99
N ALA A 116 8.30 -5.50 3.81
CA ALA A 116 8.10 -6.93 3.53
C ALA A 116 7.49 -7.69 4.73
N VAL A 117 7.87 -7.33 5.96
CA VAL A 117 7.29 -7.90 7.18
C VAL A 117 5.84 -7.44 7.32
N GLY A 118 5.58 -6.15 7.10
CA GLY A 118 4.22 -5.61 7.05
C GLY A 118 3.35 -6.29 5.99
N ALA A 119 3.92 -6.60 4.82
CA ALA A 119 3.22 -7.31 3.76
C ALA A 119 2.81 -8.72 4.19
N MET A 120 3.69 -9.45 4.86
CA MET A 120 3.42 -10.77 5.40
C MET A 120 2.31 -10.73 6.46
N VAL A 121 2.34 -9.74 7.37
CA VAL A 121 1.25 -9.54 8.34
C VAL A 121 -0.08 -9.26 7.64
N ASN A 122 -0.09 -8.38 6.63
CA ASN A 122 -1.28 -8.09 5.85
C ASN A 122 -1.83 -9.36 5.18
N PHE A 123 -0.99 -10.17 4.52
CA PHE A 123 -1.42 -11.45 3.94
C PHE A 123 -2.12 -12.35 4.97
N ILE A 124 -1.52 -12.50 6.16
CA ILE A 124 -2.07 -13.35 7.23
C ILE A 124 -3.40 -12.78 7.73
N VAL A 125 -3.45 -11.50 8.08
CA VAL A 125 -4.65 -10.86 8.63
C VAL A 125 -5.77 -10.84 7.59
N ALA A 126 -5.48 -10.49 6.33
CA ALA A 126 -6.45 -10.49 5.25
C ALA A 126 -7.06 -11.88 5.05
N MET A 127 -6.23 -12.93 5.01
CA MET A 127 -6.69 -14.32 4.87
C MET A 127 -7.50 -14.81 6.08
N LEU A 128 -7.15 -14.38 7.30
CA LEU A 128 -7.91 -14.73 8.50
C LEU A 128 -9.26 -14.02 8.51
N VAL A 129 -9.27 -12.70 8.35
CA VAL A 129 -10.51 -11.90 8.40
C VAL A 129 -11.46 -12.26 7.27
N CYS A 130 -10.94 -12.51 6.06
CA CYS A 130 -11.80 -12.94 4.95
C CYS A 130 -12.46 -14.30 5.18
N ARG A 131 -11.86 -15.19 6.00
CA ARG A 131 -12.48 -16.47 6.37
C ARG A 131 -13.62 -16.33 7.37
N PHE A 132 -13.55 -15.32 8.24
CA PHE A 132 -14.57 -15.03 9.25
C PHE A 132 -15.66 -14.07 8.76
N THR A 133 -15.47 -13.45 7.59
CA THR A 133 -16.41 -12.48 7.02
C THR A 133 -17.18 -13.08 5.85
N ALA A 134 -18.31 -12.46 5.49
CA ALA A 134 -19.16 -12.88 4.38
C ALA A 134 -18.40 -12.93 3.05
N GLU A 135 -18.75 -13.91 2.22
CA GLU A 135 -18.13 -14.08 0.91
C GLU A 135 -18.51 -12.92 -0.03
N PRO A 136 -17.61 -12.52 -0.95
CA PRO A 136 -17.91 -11.47 -1.91
C PRO A 136 -19.07 -11.89 -2.83
N PRO A 137 -19.93 -10.96 -3.29
CA PRO A 137 -21.02 -11.26 -4.21
C PRO A 137 -20.57 -11.98 -5.48
N ILE A 138 -21.45 -12.79 -6.08
CA ILE A 138 -21.13 -13.62 -7.25
C ILE A 138 -20.60 -12.81 -8.44
N GLU A 139 -21.10 -11.58 -8.63
CA GLU A 139 -20.67 -10.65 -9.68
C GLU A 139 -19.19 -10.27 -9.54
N ILE A 140 -18.70 -10.06 -8.32
CA ILE A 140 -17.30 -9.75 -8.05
C ILE A 140 -16.43 -10.98 -8.28
N GLN A 141 -16.89 -12.17 -7.89
CA GLN A 141 -16.17 -13.42 -8.16
C GLN A 141 -16.05 -13.68 -9.67
N GLN A 142 -17.11 -13.42 -10.44
CA GLN A 142 -17.11 -13.51 -11.89
C GLN A 142 -16.18 -12.48 -12.54
N LEU A 143 -16.12 -11.26 -12.00
CA LEU A 143 -15.17 -10.24 -12.46
C LEU A 143 -13.72 -10.71 -12.28
N VAL A 144 -13.39 -11.28 -11.12
CA VAL A 144 -12.06 -11.85 -10.84
C VAL A 144 -11.75 -13.02 -11.77
N ASP A 145 -12.72 -13.90 -12.03
CA ASP A 145 -12.55 -15.03 -12.96
C ASP A 145 -12.28 -14.57 -14.40
N ASN A 146 -12.98 -13.53 -14.86
CA ASN A 146 -12.76 -12.94 -16.17
C ASN A 146 -11.39 -12.27 -16.28
N VAL A 147 -10.94 -11.57 -15.24
CA VAL A 147 -9.60 -10.96 -15.17
C VAL A 147 -8.50 -12.03 -15.16
N ARG A 148 -8.73 -13.17 -14.49
CA ARG A 148 -7.76 -14.28 -14.39
C ARG A 148 -7.68 -15.13 -15.65
N SER A 149 -8.78 -15.32 -16.37
CA SER A 149 -8.88 -16.21 -17.54
C SER A 149 -9.38 -15.48 -18.79
N PRO A 150 -8.61 -14.52 -19.34
CA PRO A 150 -9.00 -13.84 -20.58
C PRO A 150 -9.03 -14.78 -21.80
N PHE A 151 -8.45 -15.98 -21.71
CA PHE A 151 -8.27 -16.89 -22.85
C PHE A 151 -9.44 -17.83 -23.17
N SER A 152 -10.49 -17.91 -22.35
CA SER A 152 -11.62 -18.81 -22.66
C SER A 152 -12.65 -18.19 -23.62
N ALA A 153 -12.57 -16.89 -23.92
CA ALA A 153 -13.52 -16.20 -24.79
C ALA A 153 -13.08 -16.11 -26.27
N GLY A 154 -11.84 -16.52 -26.60
CA GLY A 154 -11.28 -16.41 -27.96
C GLY A 154 -11.15 -17.71 -28.75
N ALA A 155 -11.45 -18.88 -28.15
CA ALA A 155 -11.24 -20.19 -28.76
C ALA A 155 -12.52 -20.87 -29.27
N ALA A 156 -13.58 -20.10 -29.57
CA ALA A 156 -14.85 -20.61 -30.09
C ALA A 156 -15.35 -19.86 -31.33
N THR A 157 -14.44 -19.43 -32.21
CA THR A 157 -14.77 -19.18 -33.62
C THR A 157 -14.04 -20.21 -34.46
N GLY A 158 -14.56 -21.43 -34.47
CA GLY A 158 -14.16 -22.50 -35.37
C GLY A 158 -15.39 -22.97 -36.15
N HIS A 159 -15.18 -23.10 -37.47
CA HIS A 159 -16.07 -23.52 -38.57
C HIS A 159 -16.80 -22.41 -39.32
#